data_AF-A0A7N2MNC2-F1
#
_entry.id   AF-A0A7N2MNC2-F1
#
_cell.length_a   1.000
_cell.length_b   1.000
_cell.length_c   1.000
_cell.angle_alpha   90.00
_cell.angle_beta   90.00
_cell.angle_gamma   90.00
#
_symmetry.space_group_name_H-M   'P 1'
#
loop_
_entity.id
_entity.type
_entity.pdbx_description
1 polymer ?
#
loop_
_entity_poly.entity_id
_entity_poly.type
_entity_poly.pdbx_seq_one_letter_code
_entity_poly.pdbx_strand_id
1 'polypeptide(L)'
;MPRMHIFSWNSFSVGQSTKKGNKKRGYIGEKGIGFKSVFLVSSQPYIFSNGYQIRFNEDPCPHCKLGYIVPEWVEENPSLSYIKEIYGSGTTLPTTTIVLPLKFDKVKSVKHELSNAHPEVLLFLSKIRRLSVREHNKDPRLNTVSAIAITSETELVVRKNIDAVSYTFHLSADEKDKGYEGECNYFMWKQKFPVKQENKVERRMEVEELVITLAFPFEERLHGGMSSPGIYAYLPTEMVTNFPFIIQADFFLASSRETILLDNKWNQGIIDCIPSAFINAFVSLIKNSENAPVSSLAPMFKFIPIDSSSYQQLNVVKESIKSKLLEESILSSDFFNKAS
;
A
#
# COMPACT_ATOMS: atom_id res chain seq x y z
N MET A 1 -16.67 35.23 26.01
CA MET A 1 -16.35 33.94 26.65
C MET A 1 -16.91 32.82 25.81
N PRO A 2 -16.11 32.10 25.00
CA PRO A 2 -16.63 30.95 24.29
C PRO A 2 -16.82 29.82 25.29
N ARG A 3 -18.06 29.32 25.37
CA ARG A 3 -18.44 28.19 26.22
C ARG A 3 -17.77 26.93 25.68
N MET A 4 -16.89 26.36 26.50
CA MET A 4 -16.32 25.03 26.31
C MET A 4 -17.46 24.02 26.40
N HIS A 5 -17.97 23.59 25.25
CA HIS A 5 -18.80 22.39 25.17
C HIS A 5 -17.87 21.21 25.45
N ILE A 6 -17.91 20.70 26.68
CA ILE A 6 -17.27 19.44 27.06
C ILE A 6 -17.97 18.34 26.26
N PHE A 7 -17.41 18.01 25.10
CA PHE A 7 -17.68 16.73 24.47
C PHE A 7 -17.02 15.68 25.35
N SER A 8 -17.84 14.88 26.02
CA SER A 8 -17.43 13.57 26.51
C SER A 8 -16.99 12.75 25.30
N TRP A 9 -15.68 12.73 25.06
CA TRP A 9 -15.06 11.86 24.06
C TRP A 9 -14.98 10.45 24.64
N ASN A 10 -16.12 9.76 24.67
CA ASN A 10 -16.17 8.32 24.89
C ASN A 10 -15.45 7.63 23.75
N SER A 11 -14.15 7.40 23.91
CA SER A 11 -13.27 6.71 22.97
C SER A 11 -13.21 7.39 21.59
N PHE A 12 -12.05 7.32 20.92
CA PHE A 12 -12.14 7.15 19.47
C PHE A 12 -13.12 5.99 19.27
N SER A 13 -14.32 6.24 18.75
CA SER A 13 -15.22 5.17 18.37
C SER A 13 -14.47 4.33 17.35
N VAL A 14 -13.84 3.25 17.82
CA VAL A 14 -13.23 2.19 17.03
C VAL A 14 -14.28 1.59 16.07
N GLY A 15 -15.56 1.92 16.23
CA GLY A 15 -16.68 1.53 15.39
C GLY A 15 -17.45 2.63 14.62
N GLN A 16 -17.04 3.91 14.61
CA GLN A 16 -17.71 4.96 13.81
C GLN A 16 -16.74 5.65 12.84
N SER A 17 -16.07 4.82 12.05
CA SER A 17 -15.32 5.26 10.87
C SER A 17 -16.28 5.59 9.72
N THR A 18 -15.87 6.43 8.77
CA THR A 18 -16.46 6.54 7.42
C THR A 18 -16.64 5.19 6.69
N LYS A 19 -16.07 4.10 7.24
CA LYS A 19 -16.26 2.71 6.84
C LYS A 19 -17.63 2.10 7.21
N LYS A 20 -18.46 2.75 8.04
CA LYS A 20 -19.75 2.19 8.51
C LYS A 20 -20.70 1.81 7.36
N GLY A 21 -20.60 2.48 6.21
CA GLY A 21 -21.37 2.18 4.98
C GLY A 21 -20.63 1.39 3.90
N ASN A 22 -19.35 1.03 4.10
CA ASN A 22 -18.50 0.40 3.07
C ASN A 22 -18.00 -1.00 3.47
N LYS A 23 -18.52 -1.55 4.57
CA LYS A 23 -18.12 -2.86 5.13
C LYS A 23 -18.23 -4.02 4.14
N LYS A 24 -19.15 -3.94 3.17
CA LYS A 24 -19.31 -4.94 2.10
C LYS A 24 -18.11 -5.03 1.15
N ARG A 25 -17.25 -4.00 1.08
CA ARG A 25 -16.14 -3.87 0.11
C ARG A 25 -14.74 -4.04 0.71
N GLY A 26 -14.65 -4.51 1.97
CA GLY A 26 -13.39 -4.70 2.69
C GLY A 26 -13.15 -3.67 3.82
N TYR A 27 -12.04 -3.85 4.54
CA TYR A 27 -11.67 -3.16 5.76
C TYR A 27 -10.22 -2.68 5.70
N ILE A 28 -10.05 -1.39 5.43
CA ILE A 28 -8.75 -0.72 5.62
C ILE A 28 -8.60 -0.37 7.10
N GLY A 29 -7.42 -0.49 7.71
CA GLY A 29 -7.13 0.07 9.04
C GLY A 29 -7.95 -0.52 10.20
N GLU A 30 -7.82 -1.83 10.39
CA GLU A 30 -8.65 -2.69 11.23
C GLU A 30 -8.47 -2.51 12.75
N LYS A 31 -7.29 -2.06 13.20
CA LYS A 31 -6.91 -2.04 14.63
C LYS A 31 -6.98 -0.66 15.30
N GLY A 32 -7.28 0.41 14.55
CA GLY A 32 -7.27 1.78 15.11
C GLY A 32 -5.90 2.26 15.64
N ILE A 33 -4.82 1.51 15.33
CA ILE A 33 -3.44 1.80 15.74
C ILE A 33 -2.72 2.81 14.84
N GLY A 34 -3.31 3.15 13.69
CA GLY A 34 -2.62 3.85 12.61
C GLY A 34 -2.07 5.22 13.04
N PHE A 35 -2.84 6.01 13.80
CA PHE A 35 -2.30 7.25 14.33
C PHE A 35 -1.44 7.03 15.59
N LYS A 36 -1.73 6.01 16.40
CA LYS A 36 -0.96 5.74 17.63
C LYS A 36 0.51 5.39 17.35
N SER A 37 0.86 4.91 16.17
CA SER A 37 2.25 4.61 15.81
C SER A 37 3.14 5.85 15.78
N VAL A 38 2.59 7.07 15.70
CA VAL A 38 3.40 8.30 15.80
C VAL A 38 4.15 8.39 17.13
N PHE A 39 3.62 7.78 18.21
CA PHE A 39 4.28 7.77 19.52
C PHE A 39 5.55 6.92 19.58
N LEU A 40 5.75 6.02 18.60
CA LEU A 40 7.01 5.29 18.45
C LEU A 40 8.18 6.23 18.13
N VAL A 41 7.90 7.37 17.49
CA VAL A 41 8.91 8.31 17.00
C VAL A 41 8.83 9.69 17.63
N SER A 42 7.70 10.08 18.24
CA SER A 42 7.50 11.39 18.84
C SER A 42 6.65 11.31 20.10
N SER A 43 7.09 11.89 21.21
CA SER A 43 6.28 11.96 22.44
C SER A 43 5.19 13.04 22.38
N GLN A 44 5.29 13.98 21.44
CA GLN A 44 4.41 15.16 21.38
C GLN A 44 3.99 15.48 19.94
N PRO A 45 3.14 14.65 19.29
CA PRO A 45 2.65 14.94 17.96
C PRO A 45 1.66 16.12 17.97
N TYR A 46 1.80 17.03 17.00
CA TYR A 46 0.90 18.16 16.79
C TYR A 46 0.11 17.96 15.49
N ILE A 47 -1.16 18.37 15.48
CA ILE A 47 -2.03 18.37 14.30
C ILE A 47 -2.63 19.76 14.14
N PHE A 48 -2.41 20.34 12.97
CA PHE A 48 -3.01 21.58 12.50
C PHE A 48 -3.91 21.26 11.32
N SER A 49 -5.21 21.55 11.40
CA SER A 49 -6.13 21.27 10.30
C SER A 49 -7.33 22.20 10.33
N ASN A 50 -7.51 23.01 9.28
CA ASN A 50 -8.69 23.86 9.09
C ASN A 50 -9.11 24.66 10.35
N GLY A 51 -8.15 25.31 11.03
CA GLY A 51 -8.38 26.09 12.25
C GLY A 51 -8.31 25.30 13.56
N TYR A 52 -8.30 23.96 13.52
CA TYR A 52 -8.02 23.14 14.69
C TYR A 52 -6.52 23.05 14.95
N GLN A 53 -6.12 23.23 16.21
CA GLN A 53 -4.73 23.19 16.65
C GLN A 53 -4.65 22.34 17.92
N ILE A 54 -4.24 21.08 17.76
CA ILE A 54 -4.19 20.14 18.88
C ILE A 54 -2.82 19.47 18.97
N ARG A 55 -2.44 19.11 20.19
CA ARG A 55 -1.28 18.28 20.49
C ARG A 55 -1.74 17.08 21.29
N PHE A 56 -1.02 15.97 21.16
CA PHE A 56 -1.11 14.88 22.11
C PHE A 56 0.18 14.75 22.91
N ASN A 57 0.08 14.19 24.11
CA ASN A 57 1.23 13.83 24.92
C ASN A 57 1.24 12.31 25.15
N GLU A 58 2.41 11.69 25.05
CA GLU A 58 2.62 10.29 25.41
C GLU A 58 2.37 10.07 26.92
N ASP A 59 2.73 11.05 27.75
CA ASP A 59 2.47 11.01 29.17
C ASP A 59 0.96 11.13 29.46
N PRO A 60 0.43 10.32 30.40
CA PRO A 60 -0.95 10.41 30.85
C PRO A 60 -1.34 11.83 31.26
N CYS A 61 -2.55 12.27 30.85
CA CYS A 61 -3.06 13.54 31.32
C CYS A 61 -3.22 13.55 32.85
N PRO A 62 -2.59 14.48 33.59
CA PRO A 62 -2.66 14.51 35.06
C PRO A 62 -4.09 14.69 35.61
N HIS A 63 -4.98 15.25 34.80
CA HIS A 63 -6.38 15.50 35.16
C HIS A 63 -7.32 14.34 34.81
N CYS A 64 -6.85 13.39 33.99
CA CYS A 64 -7.58 12.19 33.63
C CYS A 64 -7.15 11.03 34.54
N LYS A 65 -8.07 10.51 35.36
CA LYS A 65 -7.80 9.41 36.32
C LYS A 65 -7.48 8.05 35.67
N LEU A 66 -7.42 8.00 34.35
CA LEU A 66 -7.17 6.81 33.54
C LEU A 66 -6.12 7.24 32.52
N GLY A 67 -5.05 6.45 32.32
CA GLY A 67 -3.87 6.75 31.51
C GLY A 67 -4.14 6.93 30.01
N TYR A 68 -5.04 7.84 29.66
CA TYR A 68 -5.47 8.14 28.32
C TYR A 68 -4.67 9.30 27.76
N ILE A 69 -4.29 9.13 26.49
CA ILE A 69 -3.80 10.20 25.63
C ILE A 69 -5.02 11.00 25.18
N VAL A 70 -5.07 12.27 25.54
CA VAL A 70 -6.15 13.20 25.18
C VAL A 70 -5.59 14.35 24.33
N PRO A 71 -6.37 14.89 23.37
CA PRO A 71 -5.96 16.06 22.62
C PRO A 71 -5.99 17.30 23.51
N GLU A 72 -4.92 18.08 23.48
CA GLU A 72 -4.78 19.36 24.15
C GLU A 72 -4.80 20.47 23.10
N TRP A 73 -5.61 21.52 23.33
CA TRP A 73 -5.58 22.69 22.45
C TRP A 73 -4.27 23.45 22.61
N VAL A 74 -3.70 23.91 21.50
CA VAL A 74 -2.44 24.66 21.50
C VAL A 74 -2.68 26.06 20.96
N GLU A 75 -2.36 27.06 21.76
CA GLU A 75 -2.44 28.47 21.34
C GLU A 75 -1.17 28.94 20.63
N GLU A 76 0.02 28.49 21.07
CA GLU A 76 1.30 28.85 20.48
C GLU A 76 2.27 27.64 20.42
N ASN A 77 2.93 27.47 19.26
CA ASN A 77 3.96 26.48 18.89
C ASN A 77 3.55 25.03 18.51
N PRO A 78 4.23 24.39 17.52
CA PRO A 78 5.24 24.95 16.62
C PRO A 78 4.67 26.07 15.76
N SER A 79 5.39 27.19 15.71
CA SER A 79 4.87 28.41 15.09
C SER A 79 4.55 28.14 13.62
N LEU A 80 3.33 28.47 13.19
CA LEU A 80 2.93 28.38 11.78
C LEU A 80 3.93 29.11 10.87
N SER A 81 4.67 30.09 11.38
CA SER A 81 5.81 30.73 10.73
C SER A 81 6.92 29.76 10.32
N TYR A 82 7.32 28.80 11.16
CA TYR A 82 8.34 27.81 10.80
C TYR A 82 7.87 26.88 9.68
N ILE A 83 6.58 26.48 9.72
CA ILE A 83 5.98 25.69 8.64
C ILE A 83 5.94 26.51 7.35
N LYS A 84 5.54 27.79 7.42
CA LYS A 84 5.56 28.71 6.26
C LYS A 84 6.96 28.91 5.69
N GLU A 85 7.99 28.91 6.52
CA GLU A 85 9.39 28.98 6.06
C GLU A 85 9.79 27.73 5.25
N ILE A 86 9.41 26.54 5.72
CA ILE A 86 9.68 25.26 5.02
C ILE A 86 8.97 25.18 3.65
N TYR A 87 7.72 25.64 3.58
CA TYR A 87 6.92 25.61 2.36
C TYR A 87 7.15 26.83 1.44
N GLY A 88 7.80 27.88 1.95
CA GLY A 88 8.04 29.15 1.26
C GLY A 88 6.89 30.14 1.38
N SER A 89 7.21 31.43 1.37
CA SER A 89 6.27 32.55 1.58
C SER A 89 5.15 32.67 0.54
N GLY A 90 5.30 32.03 -0.62
CA GLY A 90 4.34 32.08 -1.73
C GLY A 90 3.38 30.89 -1.84
N THR A 91 3.45 29.90 -0.95
CA THR A 91 2.60 28.69 -1.05
C THR A 91 1.49 28.69 -0.01
N THR A 92 0.29 28.27 -0.44
CA THR A 92 -0.80 27.97 0.50
C THR A 92 -0.40 26.77 1.35
N LEU A 93 -0.46 26.92 2.68
CA LEU A 93 -0.22 25.81 3.60
C LEU A 93 -1.16 24.63 3.30
N PRO A 94 -0.70 23.38 3.50
CA PRO A 94 -1.57 22.21 3.39
C PRO A 94 -2.80 22.35 4.30
N THR A 95 -3.95 21.81 3.87
CA THR A 95 -5.17 21.80 4.69
C THR A 95 -4.98 21.12 6.04
N THR A 96 -4.10 20.11 6.09
CA THR A 96 -3.72 19.39 7.30
C THR A 96 -2.21 19.26 7.36
N THR A 97 -1.62 19.64 8.49
CA THR A 97 -0.19 19.50 8.78
C THR A 97 -0.03 18.74 10.09
N ILE A 98 0.79 17.70 10.07
CA ILE A 98 1.16 16.92 11.26
C ILE A 98 2.63 17.21 11.54
N VAL A 99 2.94 17.70 12.73
CA VAL A 99 4.33 17.94 13.16
C VAL A 99 4.71 16.91 14.21
N LEU A 100 5.80 16.20 13.97
CA LEU A 100 6.32 15.15 14.84
C LEU A 100 7.72 15.53 15.33
N PRO A 101 7.85 16.19 16.49
CA PRO A 101 9.15 16.35 17.15
C PRO A 101 9.74 14.98 17.45
N LEU A 102 10.77 14.59 16.71
CA LEU A 102 11.31 13.23 16.78
C LEU A 102 12.10 13.01 18.06
N LYS A 103 11.95 11.83 18.67
CA LYS A 103 12.85 11.31 19.70
C LYS A 103 14.28 11.24 19.12
N PHE A 104 15.29 11.64 19.89
CA PHE A 104 16.66 11.81 19.41
C PHE A 104 17.24 10.54 18.78
N ASP A 105 16.95 9.37 19.35
CA ASP A 105 17.37 8.05 18.87
C ASP A 105 16.66 7.61 17.58
N LYS A 106 15.53 8.23 17.23
CA LYS A 106 14.69 7.85 16.08
C LYS A 106 14.98 8.65 14.81
N VAL A 107 15.67 9.79 14.90
CA VAL A 107 15.91 10.68 13.75
C VAL A 107 16.56 9.93 12.57
N LYS A 108 17.63 9.18 12.82
CA LYS A 108 18.36 8.43 11.78
C LYS A 108 17.51 7.33 11.15
N SER A 109 16.77 6.59 11.97
CA SER A 109 15.88 5.51 11.50
C SER A 109 14.75 6.06 10.65
N VAL A 110 14.04 7.10 11.11
CA VAL A 110 12.96 7.74 10.33
C VAL A 110 13.47 8.27 9.00
N LYS A 111 14.65 8.92 8.99
CA LYS A 111 15.28 9.40 7.76
C LYS A 111 15.56 8.25 6.78
N HIS A 112 16.11 7.14 7.27
CA HIS A 112 16.40 5.95 6.46
C HIS A 112 15.12 5.37 5.85
N GLU A 113 14.09 5.13 6.67
CA GLU A 113 12.81 4.57 6.22
C GLU A 113 12.11 5.45 5.18
N LEU A 114 12.05 6.77 5.41
CA LEU A 114 11.44 7.69 4.45
C LEU A 114 12.23 7.78 3.14
N SER A 115 13.55 7.65 3.19
CA SER A 115 14.41 7.69 2.01
C SER A 115 14.28 6.43 1.14
N ASN A 116 13.92 5.30 1.75
CA ASN A 116 13.79 3.99 1.11
C ASN A 116 12.32 3.57 0.91
N ALA A 117 11.40 4.54 0.89
CA ALA A 117 9.99 4.25 0.69
C ALA A 117 9.76 3.56 -0.66
N HIS A 118 9.12 2.39 -0.64
CA HIS A 118 8.80 1.64 -1.86
C HIS A 118 7.91 2.45 -2.81
N PRO A 119 8.34 2.71 -4.06
CA PRO A 119 7.55 3.44 -5.05
C PRO A 119 6.15 2.85 -5.25
N GLU A 120 6.03 1.53 -5.24
CA GLU A 120 4.79 0.81 -5.53
C GLU A 120 3.73 0.95 -4.42
N VAL A 121 4.06 1.60 -3.30
CA VAL A 121 3.05 1.96 -2.28
C VAL A 121 1.88 2.72 -2.90
N LEU A 122 2.13 3.57 -3.91
CA LEU A 122 1.08 4.36 -4.55
C LEU A 122 0.12 3.52 -5.40
N LEU A 123 0.53 2.36 -5.93
CA LEU A 123 -0.29 1.54 -6.84
C LEU A 123 -1.62 1.10 -6.22
N PHE A 124 -1.68 1.02 -4.89
CA PHE A 124 -2.85 0.50 -4.16
C PHE A 124 -3.56 1.56 -3.31
N LEU A 125 -3.12 2.82 -3.39
CA LEU A 125 -3.80 3.94 -2.75
C LEU A 125 -4.88 4.52 -3.66
N SER A 126 -6.06 4.76 -3.11
CA SER A 126 -7.22 5.20 -3.89
C SER A 126 -7.25 6.69 -4.24
N LYS A 127 -6.53 7.52 -3.49
CA LYS A 127 -6.60 8.99 -3.62
C LYS A 127 -5.24 9.68 -3.72
N ILE A 128 -4.21 9.08 -3.12
CA ILE A 128 -2.87 9.65 -3.10
C ILE A 128 -2.18 9.24 -4.40
N ARG A 129 -1.82 10.23 -5.21
CA ARG A 129 -1.12 10.04 -6.49
C ARG A 129 0.34 10.47 -6.46
N ARG A 130 0.77 11.17 -5.42
CA ARG A 130 2.12 11.67 -5.26
C ARG A 130 2.54 11.60 -3.80
N LEU A 131 3.75 11.13 -3.57
CA LEU A 131 4.45 11.16 -2.29
C LEU A 131 5.79 11.87 -2.52
N SER A 132 6.15 12.81 -1.65
CA SER A 132 7.44 13.50 -1.73
C SER A 132 8.06 13.57 -0.35
N VAL A 133 9.35 13.23 -0.27
CA VAL A 133 10.17 13.34 0.93
C VAL A 133 11.19 14.43 0.69
N ARG A 134 11.19 15.45 1.55
CA ARG A 134 12.15 16.56 1.50
C ARG A 134 12.98 16.55 2.77
N GLU A 135 14.30 16.55 2.60
CA GLU A 135 15.24 16.72 3.69
C GLU A 135 15.76 18.17 3.71
N HIS A 136 15.69 18.81 4.87
CA HIS A 136 16.26 20.13 5.10
C HIS A 136 17.47 20.04 6.04
N ASN A 137 18.62 20.50 5.56
CA ASN A 137 19.91 20.47 6.23
C ASN A 137 20.38 21.88 6.58
N LYS A 138 21.25 21.99 7.58
CA LYS A 138 21.86 23.28 7.96
C LYS A 138 22.61 23.93 6.81
N ASP A 139 23.28 23.12 5.97
CA ASP A 139 23.80 23.57 4.69
C ASP A 139 22.72 23.31 3.62
N PRO A 140 22.11 24.36 3.04
CA PRO A 140 21.05 24.21 2.04
C PRO A 140 21.48 23.42 0.81
N ARG A 141 22.78 23.33 0.52
CA ARG A 141 23.33 22.55 -0.59
C ARG A 141 23.20 21.04 -0.41
N LEU A 142 22.96 20.59 0.83
CA LEU A 142 22.74 19.19 1.18
C LEU A 142 21.25 18.84 1.26
N ASN A 143 20.35 19.77 0.92
CA ASN A 143 18.93 19.47 0.88
C ASN A 143 18.65 18.44 -0.22
N THR A 144 17.82 17.46 0.10
CA THR A 144 17.39 16.44 -0.87
C THR A 144 15.89 16.46 -1.01
N VAL A 145 15.41 16.14 -2.21
CA VAL A 145 14.00 15.88 -2.47
C VAL A 145 13.95 14.58 -3.25
N SER A 146 13.13 13.63 -2.80
CA SER A 146 12.70 12.49 -3.59
C SER A 146 11.19 12.52 -3.73
N ALA A 147 10.71 12.21 -4.93
CA ALA A 147 9.29 12.09 -5.22
C ALA A 147 8.99 10.74 -5.88
N ILE A 148 7.80 10.24 -5.57
CA ILE A 148 7.15 9.11 -6.23
C ILE A 148 5.81 9.62 -6.72
N ALA A 149 5.47 9.37 -7.98
CA ALA A 149 4.21 9.82 -8.57
C ALA A 149 3.62 8.81 -9.53
N ILE A 150 2.30 8.66 -9.48
CA ILE A 150 1.53 8.11 -10.59
C ILE A 150 1.31 9.26 -11.58
N THR A 151 2.04 9.27 -12.69
CA THR A 151 2.02 10.34 -13.68
C THR A 151 0.86 10.20 -14.66
N SER A 152 0.41 8.97 -14.93
CA SER A 152 -0.78 8.70 -15.72
C SER A 152 -1.50 7.42 -15.30
N GLU A 153 -2.80 7.39 -15.56
CA GLU A 153 -3.68 6.22 -15.47
C GLU A 153 -4.42 6.10 -16.80
N THR A 154 -4.26 4.99 -17.49
CA THR A 154 -4.84 4.78 -18.82
C THR A 154 -5.60 3.45 -18.90
N GLU A 155 -6.54 3.39 -19.86
CA GLU A 155 -7.18 2.15 -20.34
C GLU A 155 -7.94 1.32 -19.29
N LEU A 156 -9.03 1.87 -18.75
CA LEU A 156 -9.94 1.10 -17.93
C LEU A 156 -10.80 0.14 -18.78
N VAL A 157 -10.48 -1.15 -18.74
CA VAL A 157 -11.29 -2.20 -19.41
C VAL A 157 -12.06 -2.98 -18.37
N VAL A 158 -13.40 -2.90 -18.44
CA VAL A 158 -14.32 -3.61 -17.53
C VAL A 158 -14.82 -4.90 -18.18
N ARG A 159 -14.63 -6.02 -17.48
CA ARG A 159 -15.07 -7.36 -17.88
C ARG A 159 -16.12 -7.86 -16.90
N LYS A 160 -17.39 -7.57 -17.22
CA LYS A 160 -18.53 -7.88 -16.36
C LYS A 160 -18.79 -9.38 -16.16
N ASN A 161 -18.39 -10.22 -17.11
CA ASN A 161 -18.59 -11.68 -17.05
C ASN A 161 -17.79 -12.36 -15.93
N ILE A 162 -16.68 -11.75 -15.51
CA ILE A 162 -15.78 -12.29 -14.49
C ILE A 162 -15.51 -11.29 -13.36
N ASP A 163 -16.32 -10.24 -13.27
CA ASP A 163 -16.19 -9.13 -12.31
C ASP A 163 -14.76 -8.59 -12.17
N ALA A 164 -14.12 -8.37 -13.31
CA ALA A 164 -12.74 -7.90 -13.40
C ALA A 164 -12.63 -6.55 -14.11
N VAL A 165 -11.60 -5.80 -13.74
CA VAL A 165 -11.23 -4.52 -14.35
C VAL A 165 -9.72 -4.48 -14.51
N SER A 166 -9.24 -4.04 -15.67
CA SER A 166 -7.83 -3.77 -15.91
C SER A 166 -7.57 -2.31 -16.23
N TYR A 167 -6.38 -1.81 -15.90
CA TYR A 167 -5.91 -0.46 -16.21
C TYR A 167 -4.37 -0.42 -16.12
N THR A 168 -3.75 0.60 -16.70
CA THR A 168 -2.29 0.77 -16.65
C THR A 168 -1.94 2.00 -15.83
N PHE A 169 -0.99 1.85 -14.91
CA PHE A 169 -0.36 2.97 -14.21
C PHE A 169 1.03 3.22 -14.73
N HIS A 170 1.35 4.48 -14.98
CA HIS A 170 2.72 4.93 -15.17
C HIS A 170 3.23 5.50 -13.84
N LEU A 171 4.21 4.82 -13.24
CA LEU A 171 4.83 5.19 -11.97
C LEU A 171 6.21 5.78 -12.24
N SER A 172 6.50 6.95 -11.69
CA SER A 172 7.85 7.53 -11.68
C SER A 172 8.38 7.67 -10.26
N ALA A 173 9.70 7.51 -10.10
CA ALA A 173 10.40 7.76 -8.85
C ALA A 173 11.81 8.29 -9.11
N ASP A 174 12.26 9.22 -8.27
CA ASP A 174 13.64 9.74 -8.36
C ASP A 174 14.65 8.63 -8.01
N GLU A 175 15.49 8.20 -8.96
CA GLU A 175 16.57 7.25 -8.72
C GLU A 175 17.88 7.99 -8.40
N LYS A 176 18.27 7.97 -7.12
CA LYS A 176 19.48 8.66 -6.63
C LYS A 176 20.77 8.20 -7.32
N ASP A 177 20.81 6.96 -7.81
CA ASP A 177 22.03 6.35 -8.33
C ASP A 177 22.20 6.49 -9.85
N LYS A 178 21.14 6.82 -10.61
CA LYS A 178 21.18 6.85 -12.07
C LYS A 178 21.16 8.25 -12.70
N GLY A 179 20.86 9.29 -11.92
CA GLY A 179 20.85 10.67 -12.40
C GLY A 179 19.67 11.02 -13.33
N TYR A 180 18.69 10.13 -13.46
CA TYR A 180 17.42 10.34 -14.16
C TYR A 180 16.25 9.72 -13.36
N GLU A 181 15.03 10.20 -13.61
CA GLU A 181 13.83 9.61 -13.02
C GLU A 181 13.64 8.17 -13.55
N GLY A 182 13.50 7.22 -12.63
CA GLY A 182 13.11 5.86 -12.99
C GLY A 182 11.62 5.83 -13.28
N GLU A 183 11.24 5.19 -14.39
CA GLU A 183 9.85 5.03 -14.79
C GLU A 183 9.51 3.55 -14.97
N CYS A 184 8.32 3.15 -14.52
CA CYS A 184 7.81 1.80 -14.73
C CYS A 184 6.29 1.82 -14.93
N ASN A 185 5.86 1.12 -15.97
CA ASN A 185 4.48 0.87 -16.30
C ASN A 185 4.00 -0.41 -15.62
N TYR A 186 2.87 -0.31 -14.93
CA TYR A 186 2.23 -1.43 -14.27
C TYR A 186 0.90 -1.73 -14.95
N PHE A 187 0.77 -2.93 -15.51
CA PHE A 187 -0.55 -3.46 -15.84
C PHE A 187 -1.23 -3.94 -14.55
N MET A 188 -2.36 -3.33 -14.24
CA MET A 188 -3.14 -3.59 -13.04
C MET A 188 -4.33 -4.47 -13.41
N TRP A 189 -4.51 -5.57 -12.70
CA TRP A 189 -5.65 -6.45 -12.83
C TRP A 189 -6.39 -6.56 -11.51
N LYS A 190 -7.61 -6.04 -11.44
CA LYS A 190 -8.45 -6.10 -10.25
C LYS A 190 -9.64 -7.01 -10.50
N GLN A 191 -9.79 -8.07 -9.71
CA GLN A 191 -10.86 -9.04 -9.86
C GLN A 191 -11.54 -9.34 -8.53
N LYS A 192 -12.86 -9.57 -8.61
CA LYS A 192 -13.69 -9.99 -7.49
C LYS A 192 -13.97 -11.48 -7.55
N PHE A 193 -14.00 -12.11 -6.39
CA PHE A 193 -14.36 -13.52 -6.22
C PHE A 193 -15.38 -13.66 -5.08
N PRO A 194 -16.35 -14.57 -5.18
CA PRO A 194 -17.27 -14.83 -4.06
C PRO A 194 -16.51 -15.43 -2.87
N VAL A 195 -16.85 -15.00 -1.65
CA VAL A 195 -16.30 -15.57 -0.41
C VAL A 195 -16.95 -16.94 -0.17
N LYS A 196 -16.14 -18.01 -0.18
CA LYS A 196 -16.63 -19.35 0.20
C LYS A 196 -17.00 -19.38 1.69
N GLN A 197 -17.96 -20.23 2.04
CA GLN A 197 -18.52 -20.26 3.39
C GLN A 197 -17.48 -20.63 4.45
N GLU A 198 -16.55 -21.53 4.12
CA GLU A 198 -15.44 -21.95 4.97
C GLU A 198 -14.45 -20.81 5.27
N ASN A 199 -14.30 -19.84 4.37
CA ASN A 199 -13.36 -18.72 4.51
C ASN A 199 -13.94 -17.52 5.28
N LYS A 200 -15.24 -17.50 5.61
CA LYS A 200 -15.87 -16.39 6.36
C LYS A 200 -15.37 -16.29 7.79
N VAL A 201 -14.90 -15.11 8.20
CA VAL A 201 -14.42 -14.83 9.57
C VAL A 201 -15.30 -13.79 10.27
N GLU A 202 -15.39 -13.86 11.59
CA GLU A 202 -16.24 -12.98 12.42
C GLU A 202 -16.07 -11.49 12.09
N ARG A 203 -14.81 -11.04 11.94
CA ARG A 203 -14.48 -9.64 11.65
C ARG A 203 -14.89 -9.16 10.25
N ARG A 204 -15.27 -10.08 9.35
CA ARG A 204 -15.64 -9.82 7.95
C ARG A 204 -16.91 -10.56 7.50
N MET A 205 -17.80 -10.90 8.43
CA MET A 205 -19.02 -11.66 8.11
C MET A 205 -19.91 -11.00 7.06
N GLU A 206 -19.88 -9.66 7.00
CA GLU A 206 -20.65 -8.85 6.04
C GLU A 206 -19.98 -8.75 4.65
N VAL A 207 -18.78 -9.30 4.46
CA VAL A 207 -18.06 -9.26 3.17
C VAL A 207 -18.42 -10.50 2.36
N GLU A 208 -18.96 -10.28 1.16
CA GLU A 208 -19.39 -11.35 0.26
C GLU A 208 -18.42 -11.56 -0.91
N GLU A 209 -17.51 -10.59 -1.14
CA GLU A 209 -16.55 -10.62 -2.24
C GLU A 209 -15.11 -10.42 -1.73
N LEU A 210 -14.20 -11.27 -2.18
CA LEU A 210 -12.76 -11.08 -2.10
C LEU A 210 -12.31 -10.25 -3.29
N VAL A 211 -11.59 -9.15 -3.03
CA VAL A 211 -11.04 -8.29 -4.08
C VAL A 211 -9.53 -8.51 -4.13
N ILE A 212 -9.04 -8.98 -5.27
CA ILE A 212 -7.62 -9.23 -5.53
C ILE A 212 -7.18 -8.29 -6.64
N THR A 213 -6.09 -7.57 -6.40
CA THR A 213 -5.42 -6.76 -7.41
C THR A 213 -4.03 -7.32 -7.66
N LEU A 214 -3.72 -7.65 -8.91
CA LEU A 214 -2.38 -8.03 -9.35
C LEU A 214 -1.77 -6.84 -10.10
N ALA A 215 -0.49 -6.55 -9.85
CA ALA A 215 0.26 -5.53 -10.58
C ALA A 215 1.46 -6.15 -11.27
N PHE A 216 1.53 -6.01 -12.59
CA PHE A 216 2.55 -6.58 -13.45
C PHE A 216 3.45 -5.47 -14.00
N PRO A 217 4.72 -5.39 -13.59
CA PRO A 217 5.65 -4.37 -14.08
C PRO A 217 6.17 -4.71 -15.48
N PHE A 218 5.97 -3.85 -16.49
CA PHE A 218 6.46 -4.10 -17.84
C PHE A 218 7.99 -3.95 -17.96
N GLU A 219 8.57 -3.08 -17.14
CA GLU A 219 10.00 -2.86 -17.00
C GLU A 219 10.52 -3.41 -15.67
N GLU A 220 11.81 -3.21 -15.38
CA GLU A 220 12.34 -3.52 -14.06
C GLU A 220 11.67 -2.65 -12.99
N ARG A 221 11.35 -3.26 -11.84
CA ARG A 221 10.75 -2.55 -10.71
C ARG A 221 11.69 -1.44 -10.22
N LEU A 222 11.09 -0.29 -9.91
CA LEU A 222 11.79 0.87 -9.38
C LEU A 222 12.38 0.53 -8.00
N HIS A 223 13.64 0.93 -7.75
CA HIS A 223 14.30 0.77 -6.45
C HIS A 223 14.31 -0.66 -5.89
N GLY A 224 14.78 -1.62 -6.68
CA GLY A 224 15.11 -2.97 -6.24
C GLY A 224 14.28 -4.03 -6.97
N GLY A 225 14.97 -4.90 -7.71
CA GLY A 225 14.38 -5.99 -8.48
C GLY A 225 13.65 -7.05 -7.62
N MET A 226 14.05 -8.31 -7.73
CA MET A 226 13.31 -9.44 -7.12
C MET A 226 13.24 -9.42 -5.58
N SER A 227 14.00 -8.56 -4.89
CA SER A 227 13.99 -8.43 -3.42
C SER A 227 12.87 -7.52 -2.88
N SER A 228 12.08 -6.91 -3.76
CA SER A 228 11.00 -6.01 -3.33
C SER A 228 9.76 -6.78 -2.87
N PRO A 229 8.99 -6.25 -1.89
CA PRO A 229 7.77 -6.88 -1.42
C PRO A 229 6.83 -7.29 -2.55
N GLY A 230 6.31 -8.51 -2.45
CA GLY A 230 5.36 -9.07 -3.40
C GLY A 230 3.93 -9.12 -2.89
N ILE A 231 3.70 -8.88 -1.58
CA ILE A 231 2.36 -8.88 -0.98
C ILE A 231 2.06 -7.54 -0.32
N TYR A 232 0.88 -7.01 -0.62
CA TYR A 232 0.38 -5.74 -0.13
C TYR A 232 -0.99 -5.93 0.53
N ALA A 233 -1.17 -5.25 1.65
CA ALA A 233 -2.47 -5.07 2.30
C ALA A 233 -2.74 -3.56 2.40
N TYR A 234 -2.97 -2.96 1.22
CA TYR A 234 -3.00 -1.52 0.93
C TYR A 234 -1.67 -0.78 1.12
N LEU A 235 -0.80 -1.27 2.00
CA LEU A 235 0.59 -0.89 2.18
C LEU A 235 1.47 -2.13 1.97
N PRO A 236 2.76 -1.96 1.61
CA PRO A 236 3.69 -3.08 1.50
C PRO A 236 3.79 -3.86 2.80
N THR A 237 3.96 -5.17 2.67
CA THR A 237 4.49 -6.04 3.73
C THR A 237 5.98 -6.26 3.50
N GLU A 238 6.67 -7.01 4.35
CA GLU A 238 8.08 -7.40 4.14
C GLU A 238 8.18 -8.77 3.43
N MET A 239 7.07 -9.31 2.92
CA MET A 239 7.06 -10.62 2.27
C MET A 239 7.59 -10.55 0.84
N VAL A 240 8.80 -11.04 0.64
CA VAL A 240 9.38 -11.32 -0.68
C VAL A 240 8.82 -12.65 -1.20
N THR A 241 8.08 -12.61 -2.31
CA THR A 241 7.37 -13.79 -2.84
C THR A 241 8.16 -14.55 -3.90
N ASN A 242 9.11 -13.88 -4.57
CA ASN A 242 9.74 -14.30 -5.82
C ASN A 242 8.76 -14.40 -7.01
N PHE A 243 7.55 -13.85 -6.89
CA PHE A 243 6.67 -13.71 -8.04
C PHE A 243 7.07 -12.47 -8.84
N PRO A 244 7.00 -12.52 -10.18
CA PRO A 244 7.29 -11.37 -11.05
C PRO A 244 6.14 -10.35 -11.10
N PHE A 245 5.20 -10.43 -10.15
CA PHE A 245 4.05 -9.54 -10.02
C PHE A 245 3.73 -9.34 -8.54
N ILE A 246 3.05 -8.23 -8.24
CA ILE A 246 2.65 -7.85 -6.89
C ILE A 246 1.20 -8.29 -6.65
N ILE A 247 0.92 -8.82 -5.47
CA ILE A 247 -0.41 -9.21 -5.02
C ILE A 247 -0.88 -8.23 -3.96
N GLN A 248 -1.97 -7.52 -4.23
CA GLN A 248 -2.69 -6.76 -3.23
C GLN A 248 -4.06 -7.40 -2.98
N ALA A 249 -4.37 -7.59 -1.70
CA ALA A 249 -5.72 -7.95 -1.27
C ALA A 249 -5.95 -7.50 0.17
N ASP A 250 -7.10 -7.82 0.73
CA ASP A 250 -7.48 -7.45 2.08
C ASP A 250 -7.04 -8.48 3.13
N PHE A 251 -5.72 -8.73 3.18
CA PHE A 251 -5.14 -9.76 4.03
C PHE A 251 -5.19 -9.41 5.53
N PHE A 252 -5.37 -10.43 6.37
CA PHE A 252 -5.03 -10.37 7.79
C PHE A 252 -3.52 -10.42 7.96
N LEU A 253 -2.98 -9.40 8.64
CA LEU A 253 -1.56 -9.30 8.92
C LEU A 253 -1.23 -9.76 10.34
N ALA A 254 0.00 -10.23 10.53
CA ALA A 254 0.60 -10.39 11.84
C ALA A 254 0.64 -9.06 12.61
N SER A 255 0.92 -9.11 13.91
CA SER A 255 0.95 -7.90 14.74
C SER A 255 2.03 -6.90 14.30
N SER A 256 3.18 -7.36 13.79
CA SER A 256 4.22 -6.48 13.22
C SER A 256 3.78 -5.82 11.90
N ARG A 257 2.78 -6.41 11.22
CA ARG A 257 2.32 -6.04 9.86
C ARG A 257 3.29 -6.35 8.73
N GLU A 258 4.44 -6.95 9.04
CA GLU A 258 5.48 -7.35 8.08
C GLU A 258 5.10 -8.61 7.31
N THR A 259 4.21 -9.45 7.85
CA THR A 259 3.78 -10.71 7.22
C THR A 259 2.26 -10.88 7.28
N ILE A 260 1.72 -11.65 6.34
CA ILE A 260 0.33 -12.12 6.40
C ILE A 260 0.23 -13.35 7.30
N LEU A 261 -0.93 -13.54 7.93
CA LEU A 261 -1.23 -14.78 8.65
C LEU A 261 -1.57 -15.88 7.65
N LEU A 262 -0.59 -16.70 7.26
CA LEU A 262 -0.78 -17.72 6.23
C LEU A 262 -1.83 -18.76 6.65
N ASP A 263 -1.89 -19.17 7.91
CA ASP A 263 -2.86 -20.18 8.38
C ASP A 263 -4.28 -19.63 8.61
N ASN A 264 -4.49 -18.34 8.34
CA ASN A 264 -5.80 -17.73 8.50
C ASN A 264 -6.73 -18.10 7.34
N LYS A 265 -7.92 -18.62 7.65
CA LYS A 265 -8.91 -19.06 6.65
C LYS A 265 -9.36 -17.98 5.65
N TRP A 266 -9.40 -16.71 6.06
CA TRP A 266 -9.71 -15.62 5.13
C TRP A 266 -8.57 -15.41 4.13
N ASN A 267 -7.32 -15.41 4.61
CA ASN A 267 -6.14 -15.29 3.75
C ASN A 267 -6.01 -16.48 2.81
N GLN A 268 -6.28 -17.70 3.29
CA GLN A 268 -6.33 -18.90 2.44
C GLN A 268 -7.35 -18.74 1.31
N GLY A 269 -8.55 -18.23 1.60
CA GLY A 269 -9.54 -17.94 0.55
C GLY A 269 -9.06 -16.94 -0.49
N ILE A 270 -8.29 -15.92 -0.08
CA ILE A 270 -7.65 -14.98 -1.01
C ILE A 270 -6.58 -15.70 -1.84
N ILE A 271 -5.69 -16.45 -1.19
CA ILE A 271 -4.56 -17.16 -1.81
C ILE A 271 -5.06 -18.15 -2.88
N ASP A 272 -6.11 -18.90 -2.57
CA ASP A 272 -6.75 -19.86 -3.48
C ASP A 272 -7.28 -19.22 -4.78
N CYS A 273 -7.64 -17.94 -4.73
CA CYS A 273 -8.15 -17.20 -5.89
C CYS A 273 -7.05 -16.61 -6.76
N ILE A 274 -5.81 -16.49 -6.26
CA ILE A 274 -4.69 -15.88 -6.99
C ILE A 274 -4.41 -16.57 -8.33
N PRO A 275 -4.34 -17.92 -8.43
CA PRO A 275 -4.09 -18.58 -9.71
C PRO A 275 -5.13 -18.21 -10.78
N SER A 276 -6.41 -18.20 -10.42
CA SER A 276 -7.48 -17.84 -11.36
C SER A 276 -7.41 -16.37 -11.77
N ALA A 277 -7.11 -15.47 -10.83
CA ALA A 277 -6.90 -14.05 -11.12
C ALA A 277 -5.73 -13.84 -12.09
N PHE A 278 -4.62 -14.55 -11.86
CA PHE A 278 -3.44 -14.51 -12.71
C PHE A 278 -3.76 -14.97 -14.13
N ILE A 279 -4.42 -16.12 -14.31
CA ILE A 279 -4.74 -16.65 -15.65
C ILE A 279 -5.63 -15.68 -16.41
N ASN A 280 -6.68 -15.13 -15.77
CA ASN A 280 -7.54 -14.16 -16.42
C ASN A 280 -6.79 -12.88 -16.82
N ALA A 281 -5.88 -12.39 -15.97
CA ALA A 281 -5.03 -11.25 -16.26
C ALA A 281 -4.08 -11.53 -17.43
N PHE A 282 -3.43 -12.69 -17.40
CA PHE A 282 -2.44 -13.11 -18.38
C PHE A 282 -3.05 -13.35 -19.77
N VAL A 283 -4.19 -14.04 -19.82
CA VAL A 283 -4.98 -14.22 -21.05
C VAL A 283 -5.43 -12.86 -21.59
N SER A 284 -5.87 -11.95 -20.71
CA SER A 284 -6.24 -10.60 -21.12
C SER A 284 -5.06 -9.82 -21.72
N LEU A 285 -3.86 -9.94 -21.14
CA LEU A 285 -2.65 -9.30 -21.65
C LEU A 285 -2.31 -9.82 -23.05
N ILE A 286 -2.31 -11.14 -23.23
CA ILE A 286 -2.02 -11.79 -24.52
C ILE A 286 -3.07 -11.39 -25.58
N LYS A 287 -4.36 -11.45 -25.24
CA LYS A 287 -5.45 -11.12 -26.17
C LYS A 287 -5.46 -9.66 -26.62
N ASN A 288 -5.17 -8.74 -25.70
CA ASN A 288 -5.05 -7.32 -26.04
C ASN A 288 -3.88 -7.04 -27.01
N SER A 289 -2.93 -7.97 -27.12
CA SER A 289 -1.80 -7.92 -28.07
C SER A 289 -1.99 -8.79 -29.32
N GLU A 290 -3.16 -9.39 -29.58
CA GLU A 290 -3.39 -10.25 -30.76
C GLU A 290 -3.22 -9.52 -32.11
N ASN A 291 -3.34 -8.19 -32.14
CA ASN A 291 -3.07 -7.38 -33.33
C ASN A 291 -1.62 -6.86 -33.39
N ALA A 292 -0.79 -7.18 -32.39
CA ALA A 292 0.61 -6.78 -32.31
C ALA A 292 1.53 -7.92 -32.76
N PRO A 293 2.75 -7.63 -33.23
CA PRO A 293 3.70 -8.66 -33.67
C PRO A 293 3.98 -9.66 -32.54
N VAL A 294 4.21 -10.94 -32.85
CA VAL A 294 4.52 -11.98 -31.83
C VAL A 294 5.68 -11.60 -30.90
N SER A 295 6.61 -10.73 -31.34
CA SER A 295 7.66 -10.17 -30.49
C SER A 295 7.15 -9.33 -29.31
N SER A 296 5.93 -8.77 -29.37
CA SER A 296 5.31 -8.06 -28.24
C SER A 296 4.76 -9.00 -27.16
N LEU A 297 4.62 -10.29 -27.46
CA LEU A 297 4.19 -11.31 -26.49
C LEU A 297 5.33 -11.82 -25.62
N ALA A 298 6.56 -11.84 -26.15
CA ALA A 298 7.72 -12.40 -25.45
C ALA A 298 7.97 -11.79 -24.05
N PRO A 299 7.82 -10.47 -23.83
CA PRO A 299 7.94 -9.88 -22.50
C PRO A 299 6.89 -10.37 -21.51
N MET A 300 5.68 -10.70 -21.96
CA MET A 300 4.58 -11.12 -21.09
C MET A 300 4.90 -12.43 -20.37
N PHE A 301 5.58 -13.36 -21.02
CA PHE A 301 5.97 -14.64 -20.41
C PHE A 301 6.91 -14.48 -19.22
N LYS A 302 7.58 -13.33 -19.04
CA LYS A 302 8.36 -13.02 -17.84
C LYS A 302 7.49 -12.92 -16.58
N PHE A 303 6.17 -12.76 -16.72
CA PHE A 303 5.24 -12.74 -15.60
C PHE A 303 4.90 -14.12 -15.04
N ILE A 304 5.36 -15.19 -15.68
CA ILE A 304 5.11 -16.54 -15.17
C ILE A 304 6.02 -16.79 -13.96
N PRO A 305 5.47 -17.12 -12.79
CA PRO A 305 6.28 -17.40 -11.62
C PRO A 305 7.01 -18.73 -11.82
N ILE A 306 8.32 -18.68 -12.03
CA ILE A 306 9.19 -19.87 -12.16
C ILE A 306 9.96 -20.14 -10.86
N ASP A 307 10.38 -19.08 -10.19
CA ASP A 307 11.19 -19.16 -8.98
C ASP A 307 10.40 -19.69 -7.78
N SER A 308 11.06 -20.47 -6.93
CA SER A 308 10.46 -20.95 -5.68
C SER A 308 10.45 -19.86 -4.63
N SER A 309 9.37 -19.79 -3.87
CA SER A 309 9.22 -18.93 -2.71
C SER A 309 9.72 -19.62 -1.45
N SER A 310 10.18 -18.85 -0.47
CA SER A 310 10.43 -19.35 0.89
C SER A 310 9.14 -19.76 1.62
N TYR A 311 7.97 -19.34 1.11
CA TYR A 311 6.67 -19.67 1.67
C TYR A 311 6.03 -20.84 0.90
N GLN A 312 5.81 -21.97 1.57
CA GLN A 312 5.26 -23.19 0.96
C GLN A 312 3.89 -22.96 0.32
N GLN A 313 3.03 -22.17 0.95
CA GLN A 313 1.70 -21.83 0.44
C GLN A 313 1.78 -21.08 -0.90
N LEU A 314 2.80 -20.24 -1.09
CA LEU A 314 3.01 -19.55 -2.36
C LEU A 314 3.58 -20.47 -3.45
N ASN A 315 4.37 -21.49 -3.07
CA ASN A 315 4.76 -22.54 -4.03
C ASN A 315 3.56 -23.32 -4.55
N VAL A 316 2.55 -23.57 -3.71
CA VAL A 316 1.28 -24.19 -4.16
C VAL A 316 0.56 -23.29 -5.17
N VAL A 317 0.53 -21.96 -4.95
CA VAL A 317 -0.03 -20.99 -5.91
C VAL A 317 0.73 -21.05 -7.24
N LYS A 318 2.07 -21.11 -7.20
CA LYS A 318 2.92 -21.23 -8.39
C LYS A 318 2.57 -22.48 -9.20
N GLU A 319 2.54 -23.65 -8.57
CA GLU A 319 2.21 -24.90 -9.26
C GLU A 319 0.77 -24.90 -9.80
N SER A 320 -0.17 -24.27 -9.09
CA SER A 320 -1.54 -24.10 -9.58
C SER A 320 -1.61 -23.20 -10.83
N ILE A 321 -0.85 -22.10 -10.87
CA ILE A 321 -0.71 -21.25 -12.05
C ILE A 321 -0.15 -22.07 -13.22
N LYS A 322 0.92 -22.82 -12.98
CA LYS A 322 1.54 -23.69 -14.00
C LYS A 322 0.56 -24.71 -14.57
N SER A 323 -0.18 -25.42 -13.71
CA SER A 323 -1.21 -26.39 -14.15
C SER A 323 -2.27 -25.73 -15.03
N LYS A 324 -2.79 -24.57 -14.61
CA LYS A 324 -3.82 -23.85 -15.35
C LYS A 324 -3.34 -23.29 -16.69
N LEU A 325 -2.08 -22.87 -16.80
CA LEU A 325 -1.48 -22.43 -18.06
C LEU A 325 -1.40 -23.58 -19.08
N LEU A 326 -1.13 -24.80 -18.62
CA LEU A 326 -1.13 -26.01 -19.45
C LEU A 326 -2.55 -26.41 -19.89
N GLU A 327 -3.53 -26.32 -18.99
CA GLU A 327 -4.96 -26.60 -19.28
C GLU A 327 -5.54 -25.67 -20.36
N GLU A 328 -5.20 -24.37 -20.30
CA GLU A 328 -5.63 -23.36 -21.28
C GLU A 328 -4.85 -23.46 -22.61
N SER A 329 -3.92 -24.42 -22.75
CA SER A 329 -3.05 -24.60 -23.93
C SER A 329 -2.20 -23.37 -24.29
N ILE A 330 -1.96 -22.47 -23.32
CA ILE A 330 -1.19 -21.24 -23.53
C ILE A 330 0.32 -21.54 -23.62
N LEU A 331 0.77 -22.61 -22.97
CA LEU A 331 2.18 -23.04 -22.93
C LEU A 331 2.31 -24.57 -23.07
N SER A 332 3.42 -25.01 -23.67
CA SER A 332 3.81 -26.42 -23.73
C SER A 332 4.60 -26.84 -22.49
N SER A 333 4.54 -28.12 -22.12
CA SER A 333 5.31 -28.72 -21.00
C SER A 333 6.81 -28.43 -21.07
N ASP A 334 7.37 -28.36 -22.28
CA ASP A 334 8.81 -28.17 -22.52
C ASP A 334 9.31 -26.77 -22.10
N PHE A 335 8.43 -25.77 -22.04
CA PHE A 335 8.79 -24.42 -21.60
C PHE A 335 9.21 -24.44 -20.12
N PHE A 336 8.45 -25.14 -19.29
CA PHE A 336 8.71 -25.20 -17.85
C PHE A 336 9.92 -26.07 -17.49
N ASN A 337 10.19 -27.11 -18.28
CA ASN A 337 11.34 -28.00 -18.06
C ASN A 337 12.69 -27.36 -18.40
N LYS A 338 12.70 -26.28 -19.20
CA LYS A 338 13.92 -25.52 -19.55
C LYS A 338 14.19 -24.32 -18.65
N ALA A 339 13.17 -23.87 -17.91
CA ALA A 339 13.24 -22.70 -17.03
C ALA A 339 13.42 -23.07 -15.54
N SER A 340 13.34 -24.36 -15.21
CA SER A 340 13.67 -24.93 -13.89
C SER A 340 15.12 -25.41 -13.90
#